data_AF-A0A2G5IN38-F1
#
_entry.id   AF-A0A2G5IN38-F1
#
_cell.length_a   1.000
_cell.length_b   1.000
_cell.length_c   1.000
_cell.angle_alpha   90.00
_cell.angle_beta   90.00
_cell.angle_gamma   90.00
#
_symmetry.space_group_name_H-M   'P 1'
#
loop_
_entity.id
_entity.type
_entity.pdbx_description
1 polymer ?
#
loop_
_entity_poly.entity_id
_entity_poly.type
_entity_poly.pdbx_seq_one_letter_code
_entity_poly.pdbx_strand_id
1 'polypeptide(L)'
;MAVLFNAKGEWDAYQSNGQGIGVNVTHQDGDGAISGFARHASGTGSLTGRVTDNAIWFVVTWPFGNAKGRYTGTRGFDGRVSGTTADLNHPESVASWWSAHKFPDLG
;
A
#
# COMPACT_ATOMS: atom_id res chain seq x y z
N MET A 1 11.34 -3.55 16.13
CA MET A 1 9.97 -3.77 15.63
C MET A 1 10.04 -4.94 14.68
N ALA A 2 9.11 -5.89 14.80
CA ALA A 2 9.13 -7.14 14.03
C ALA A 2 8.23 -7.00 12.80
N VAL A 3 8.39 -7.86 11.80
CA VAL A 3 7.48 -7.91 10.65
C VAL A 3 6.44 -9.00 10.93
N LEU A 4 5.17 -8.64 11.12
CA LEU A 4 4.12 -9.61 11.48
C LEU A 4 3.30 -10.11 10.28
N PHE A 5 3.51 -9.57 9.08
CA PHE A 5 2.89 -10.09 7.86
C PHE A 5 3.74 -9.88 6.61
N ASN A 6 3.50 -10.73 5.62
CA ASN A 6 4.13 -10.65 4.30
C ASN A 6 3.17 -9.98 3.31
N ALA A 7 3.56 -8.82 2.79
CA ALA A 7 2.81 -8.02 1.83
C ALA A 7 3.14 -8.35 0.36
N LYS A 8 4.09 -9.27 0.09
CA LYS A 8 4.48 -9.68 -1.27
C LYS A 8 3.30 -10.24 -2.06
N GLY A 9 3.37 -10.08 -3.38
CA GLY A 9 2.39 -10.56 -4.34
C GLY A 9 1.49 -9.45 -4.88
N GLU A 10 0.48 -9.86 -5.64
CA GLU A 10 -0.47 -8.98 -6.31
C GLU A 10 -1.80 -8.90 -5.54
N TRP A 11 -2.28 -7.68 -5.30
CA TRP A 11 -3.51 -7.42 -4.55
C TRP A 11 -4.04 -6.00 -4.83
N ASP A 12 -5.32 -5.77 -4.64
CA ASP A 12 -5.92 -4.45 -4.85
C ASP A 12 -6.06 -3.64 -3.56
N ALA A 13 -5.83 -2.33 -3.66
CA ALA A 13 -6.20 -1.33 -2.67
C ALA A 13 -7.37 -0.49 -3.20
N TYR A 14 -8.52 -0.55 -2.53
CA TYR A 14 -9.70 0.25 -2.84
C TYR A 14 -9.77 1.48 -1.94
N GLN A 15 -10.16 2.61 -2.49
CA GLN A 15 -10.33 3.88 -1.80
C GLN A 15 -11.81 4.24 -1.65
N SER A 16 -12.15 4.97 -0.58
CA SER A 16 -13.53 5.37 -0.27
C SER A 16 -14.14 6.35 -1.29
N ASN A 17 -13.31 7.01 -2.10
CA ASN A 17 -13.73 7.90 -3.18
C ASN A 17 -14.02 7.16 -4.51
N GLY A 18 -14.02 5.82 -4.49
CA GLY A 18 -14.33 4.98 -5.65
C GLY A 18 -13.14 4.64 -6.55
N GLN A 19 -11.94 5.12 -6.24
CA GLN A 19 -10.73 4.74 -6.96
C GLN A 19 -10.10 3.46 -6.38
N GLY A 20 -9.31 2.76 -7.18
CA GLY A 20 -8.56 1.59 -6.74
C GLY A 20 -7.26 1.45 -7.51
N ILE A 21 -6.25 0.88 -6.86
CA ILE A 21 -4.96 0.57 -7.49
C ILE A 21 -4.65 -0.92 -7.33
N GLY A 22 -4.13 -1.53 -8.40
CA GLY A 22 -3.57 -2.87 -8.34
C GLY A 22 -2.13 -2.79 -7.86
N VAL A 23 -1.83 -3.35 -6.69
CA VAL A 23 -0.50 -3.34 -6.09
C VAL A 23 0.21 -4.65 -6.39
N ASN A 24 1.49 -4.59 -6.74
CA ASN A 24 2.36 -5.75 -6.84
C ASN A 24 3.66 -5.48 -6.08
N VAL A 25 3.79 -6.11 -4.91
CA VAL A 25 5.01 -6.07 -4.09
C VAL A 25 5.90 -7.22 -4.51
N THR A 26 7.00 -6.89 -5.20
CA THR A 26 7.96 -7.88 -5.72
C THR A 26 9.04 -8.23 -4.72
N HIS A 27 9.31 -7.35 -3.75
CA HIS A 27 10.30 -7.56 -2.71
C HIS A 27 9.81 -7.08 -1.35
N GLN A 28 10.09 -7.88 -0.31
CA GLN A 28 10.01 -7.51 1.10
C GLN A 28 11.20 -8.14 1.81
N ASP A 29 12.06 -7.34 2.41
CA ASP A 29 13.22 -7.83 3.16
C ASP A 29 12.86 -8.20 4.62
N GLY A 30 13.85 -8.73 5.36
CA GLY A 30 13.69 -9.13 6.76
C GLY A 30 13.41 -7.96 7.72
N ASP A 31 13.77 -6.74 7.32
CA ASP A 31 13.55 -5.51 8.08
C ASP A 31 12.22 -4.83 7.71
N GLY A 32 11.45 -5.47 6.81
CA GLY A 32 10.13 -5.06 6.36
C GLY A 32 10.13 -4.02 5.25
N ALA A 33 11.27 -3.62 4.69
CA ALA A 33 11.29 -2.70 3.55
C ALA A 33 10.68 -3.40 2.33
N ILE A 34 9.77 -2.71 1.63
CA ILE A 34 9.08 -3.24 0.45
C ILE A 34 9.36 -2.40 -0.78
N SER A 35 9.40 -3.08 -1.93
CA SER A 35 9.43 -2.44 -3.24
C SER A 35 8.59 -3.21 -4.25
N GLY A 36 8.13 -2.51 -5.27
CA GLY A 36 7.35 -3.08 -6.35
C GLY A 36 6.78 -2.00 -7.25
N PHE A 37 5.56 -2.21 -7.71
CA PHE A 37 4.84 -1.24 -8.52
C PHE A 37 3.34 -1.27 -8.21
N ALA A 38 2.66 -0.20 -8.60
CA ALA A 38 1.20 -0.14 -8.58
C ALA A 38 0.68 0.24 -9.96
N ARG A 39 -0.49 -0.28 -10.31
CA ARG A 39 -1.21 -0.05 -11.56
C ARG A 39 -2.47 0.73 -11.28
N HIS A 40 -2.70 1.76 -12.08
CA HIS A 40 -3.93 2.52 -12.14
C HIS A 40 -4.33 2.72 -13.60
N ALA A 41 -5.57 3.14 -13.88
CA ALA A 41 -6.04 3.39 -15.25
C ALA A 41 -5.15 4.39 -16.02
N SER A 42 -4.48 5.30 -15.30
CA SER A 42 -3.57 6.31 -15.86
C SER A 42 -2.13 5.84 -16.06
N GLY A 43 -1.76 4.63 -15.62
CA GLY A 43 -0.41 4.08 -15.82
C GLY A 43 0.11 3.23 -14.67
N THR A 44 1.40 2.89 -14.75
CA THR A 44 2.11 2.10 -13.73
C THR A 44 3.13 2.98 -13.00
N GLY A 45 3.05 3.03 -11.67
CA GLY A 45 3.96 3.76 -10.80
C GLY A 45 4.88 2.84 -10.01
N SER A 46 6.05 3.35 -9.62
CA SER A 46 6.95 2.62 -8.71
C SER A 46 6.45 2.70 -7.28
N LEU A 47 6.60 1.61 -6.53
CA LEU A 47 6.17 1.51 -5.14
C LEU A 47 7.37 1.24 -4.24
N THR A 48 7.47 2.01 -3.16
CA THR A 48 8.43 1.78 -2.06
C THR A 48 7.74 1.99 -0.72
N GLY A 49 8.14 1.26 0.31
CA GLY A 49 7.47 1.36 1.60
C GLY A 49 8.10 0.49 2.67
N ARG A 50 7.32 0.26 3.74
CA ARG A 50 7.71 -0.62 4.83
C ARG A 50 6.51 -1.28 5.50
N VAL A 51 6.69 -2.52 5.93
CA VAL A 51 5.86 -3.22 6.93
C VAL A 51 6.57 -3.12 8.29
N THR A 52 5.83 -2.77 9.33
CA THR A 52 6.36 -2.67 10.70
C THR A 52 5.28 -3.09 11.67
N ASP A 53 5.57 -4.12 12.46
CA ASP A 53 4.62 -4.85 13.28
C ASP A 53 3.40 -5.27 12.42
N ASN A 54 2.20 -4.82 12.77
CA ASN A 54 0.97 -5.02 12.00
C ASN A 54 0.64 -3.83 11.08
N ALA A 55 1.52 -2.84 10.94
CA ALA A 55 1.32 -1.68 10.09
C ALA A 55 2.08 -1.80 8.77
N ILE A 56 1.58 -1.12 7.75
CA ILE A 56 2.24 -0.91 6.47
C ILE A 56 2.09 0.53 6.06
N TRP A 57 3.15 1.07 5.45
CA TRP A 57 3.04 2.26 4.63
C TRP A 57 3.78 2.06 3.33
N PHE A 58 3.29 2.70 2.27
CA PHE A 58 4.01 2.76 1.01
C PHE A 58 3.67 4.05 0.26
N VAL A 59 4.58 4.45 -0.62
CA VAL A 59 4.42 5.56 -1.54
C VAL A 59 4.46 5.01 -2.95
N VAL A 60 3.46 5.37 -3.75
CA VAL A 60 3.48 5.16 -5.18
C VAL A 60 3.88 6.45 -5.88
N THR A 61 4.93 6.40 -6.69
CA THR A 61 5.34 7.52 -7.56
C THR A 61 4.85 7.24 -8.97
N TRP A 62 3.92 8.05 -9.45
CA TRP A 62 3.34 7.90 -10.79
C TRP A 62 4.19 8.64 -11.84
N PRO A 63 4.39 8.04 -13.04
CA PRO A 63 5.29 8.58 -14.05
C PRO A 63 4.76 9.87 -14.71
N PHE A 64 3.45 10.09 -14.71
CA PHE A 64 2.83 11.26 -15.32
C PHE A 64 2.37 12.26 -14.25
N GLY A 65 2.86 13.50 -14.34
CA GLY A 65 2.43 14.61 -13.49
C GLY A 65 3.06 14.67 -12.09
N ASN A 66 4.13 13.92 -11.82
CA ASN A 66 4.80 13.85 -10.52
C ASN A 66 3.87 13.52 -9.34
N ALA A 67 2.68 12.95 -9.60
CA ALA A 67 1.73 12.56 -8.58
C ALA A 67 2.32 11.48 -7.67
N LYS A 68 2.12 11.62 -6.36
CA LYS A 68 2.62 10.66 -5.38
C LYS A 68 1.54 10.34 -4.36
N GLY A 69 1.06 9.11 -4.37
CA GLY A 69 0.10 8.64 -3.36
C GLY A 69 0.82 7.99 -2.19
N ARG A 70 0.63 8.49 -0.97
CA ARG A 70 1.03 7.78 0.26
C ARG A 70 -0.15 6.97 0.77
N TYR A 71 0.12 5.73 1.17
CA TYR A 71 -0.84 4.82 1.77
C TYR A 71 -0.27 4.39 3.11
N THR A 72 -1.09 4.46 4.15
CA THR A 72 -0.79 3.96 5.50
C THR A 72 -1.95 3.10 5.95
N GLY A 73 -1.67 1.96 6.57
CA GLY A 73 -2.71 1.11 7.09
C GLY A 73 -2.22 0.11 8.12
N THR A 74 -3.17 -0.50 8.79
CA THR A 74 -2.95 -1.54 9.79
C THR A 74 -3.70 -2.79 9.37
N ARG A 75 -3.04 -3.93 9.51
CA ARG A 75 -3.62 -5.25 9.34
C ARG A 75 -4.54 -5.56 10.52
N GLY A 76 -5.82 -5.77 10.25
CA GLY A 76 -6.82 -6.18 11.23
C GLY A 76 -6.79 -7.68 11.50
N PHE A 77 -7.56 -8.11 12.51
CA PHE A 77 -7.76 -9.52 12.83
C PHE A 77 -8.43 -10.33 11.71
N ASP A 78 -9.10 -9.65 10.77
CA ASP A 78 -9.67 -10.25 9.56
C ASP A 78 -8.62 -10.55 8.48
N GLY A 79 -7.36 -10.16 8.74
CA GLY A 79 -6.21 -10.30 7.85
C GLY A 79 -6.14 -9.22 6.78
N ARG A 80 -7.07 -8.27 6.71
CA ARG A 80 -7.05 -7.20 5.71
C ARG A 80 -6.32 -5.99 6.27
N VAL A 81 -5.70 -5.22 5.38
CA VAL A 81 -5.15 -3.91 5.72
C VAL A 81 -6.20 -2.85 5.45
N SER A 82 -6.36 -1.91 6.38
CA SER A 82 -7.15 -0.71 6.16
C SER A 82 -6.47 0.51 6.76
N GLY A 83 -6.74 1.69 6.21
CA GLY A 83 -6.20 2.94 6.72
C GLY A 83 -6.48 4.12 5.81
N THR A 84 -5.53 5.04 5.70
CA THR A 84 -5.66 6.31 4.97
C THR A 84 -4.67 6.42 3.83
N THR A 85 -5.08 7.12 2.78
CA THR A 85 -4.23 7.50 1.67
C THR A 85 -4.31 9.00 1.45
N ALA A 86 -3.21 9.61 1.03
CA ALA A 86 -3.13 11.03 0.74
C ALA A 86 -2.30 11.27 -0.54
N ASP A 87 -2.70 12.24 -1.35
CA ASP A 87 -1.83 12.79 -2.40
C ASP A 87 -0.76 13.67 -1.75
N LEU A 88 0.52 13.34 -1.95
CA LEU A 88 1.62 14.12 -1.39
C LEU A 88 1.81 15.47 -2.09
N ASN A 89 1.23 15.68 -3.27
CA ASN A 89 1.22 16.98 -3.93
C ASN A 89 0.05 17.86 -3.45
N HIS A 90 -1.02 17.24 -2.94
CA HIS A 90 -2.22 17.89 -2.39
C HIS A 90 -2.61 17.19 -1.08
N PRO A 91 -1.89 17.43 0.03
CA PRO A 91 -2.04 16.65 1.27
C PRO A 91 -3.42 16.71 1.92
N GLU A 92 -4.25 17.69 1.56
CA GLU A 92 -5.67 17.80 1.91
C GLU A 92 -6.56 16.78 1.20
N SER A 93 -6.08 16.20 0.10
CA SER A 93 -6.75 15.14 -0.66
C SER A 93 -6.48 13.79 0.00
N VAL A 94 -7.34 13.45 0.96
CA VAL A 94 -7.26 12.24 1.78
C VAL A 94 -8.47 11.34 1.52
N ALA A 95 -8.25 10.03 1.51
CA ALA A 95 -9.32 9.04 1.49
C ALA A 95 -8.99 7.87 2.43
N SER A 96 -10.01 7.13 2.85
CA SER A 96 -9.81 5.82 3.48
C SER A 96 -9.51 4.78 2.40
N TRP A 97 -8.73 3.75 2.71
CA TRP A 97 -8.50 2.61 1.82
C TRP A 97 -8.49 1.27 2.54
N TRP A 98 -8.71 0.20 1.80
CA TRP A 98 -8.63 -1.17 2.30
C TRP A 98 -8.11 -2.14 1.24
N SER A 99 -7.46 -3.22 1.69
CA SER A 99 -7.00 -4.29 0.81
C SER A 99 -8.14 -5.26 0.47
N ALA A 100 -8.17 -5.70 -0.80
CA ALA A 100 -9.01 -6.79 -1.25
C ALA A 100 -8.49 -8.16 -0.76
N HIS A 101 -7.18 -8.26 -0.58
CA HIS A 101 -6.48 -9.47 -0.15
C HIS A 101 -6.34 -9.54 1.36
N LYS A 102 -6.28 -10.77 1.89
CA LYS A 102 -5.96 -11.06 3.29
C LYS A 102 -4.50 -11.47 3.39
N PHE A 103 -3.75 -10.83 4.28
CA PHE A 103 -2.38 -11.18 4.58
C PHE A 103 -2.36 -12.12 5.80
N PRO A 104 -1.79 -13.33 5.70
CA PRO A 104 -1.59 -14.20 6.84
C PRO A 104 -0.66 -13.58 7.89
N ASP A 105 -0.87 -13.96 9.14
CA ASP A 105 0.03 -13.60 10.25
C ASP A 105 1.31 -14.43 10.16
N LEU A 106 2.44 -13.85 10.54
CA LEU A 106 3.74 -14.55 10.55
C LEU A 106 4.12 -15.14 11.91
N GLY A 107 3.33 -14.89 12.98
CA GLY A 107 3.56 -15.45 14.32
C GLY A 107 4.29 -14.51 15.27
#